data_AF-A0A1Z9ULA0-F1
#
_entry.id   AF-A0A1Z9ULA0-F1
#
_cell.length_a   1.000
_cell.length_b   1.000
_cell.length_c   1.000
_cell.angle_alpha   90.00
_cell.angle_beta   90.00
_cell.angle_gamma   90.00
#
_symmetry.space_group_name_H-M   'P 1'
#
loop_
_entity.id
_entity.type
_entity.pdbx_description
1 polymer ?
#
loop_
_entity_poly.entity_id
_entity_poly.type
_entity_poly.pdbx_seq_one_letter_code
_entity_poly.pdbx_strand_id
1 'polypeptide(L)'
;MAYRVKKTVDTTTSIPLGRLAKPIEISSYVKKIINASQYDFHESEAFEVTEVVLNESLNRGSVFGSFINNPGQEILGGIVKPLIPHITTVPLVGEHVVVVEYNGQHYYTSIINRKGSVNENSIPGVSTEYVSNTKYGANFERKKVKQIQINEGSVLFEGRFGQSIHFDGENNSPTIRIRTNVDETDGDFIKENIDTDDSSITMTSDGRGINFDGQERRGKNIIIKSDNIFISGDSVNINSKSGQTIKMGNPTLPMKPTVRGDVLLQFQADVTTLLSDIQQLLVLGSAGAIAAKSITLVPKIKRLVETISKQKFLNKDILAS
;
A
#
# COMPACT_ATOMS: atom_id res chain seq x y z
N MET A 1 4.99 0.64 36.34
CA MET A 1 4.68 1.89 35.63
C MET A 1 3.31 2.34 36.03
N ALA A 2 3.28 3.56 36.55
CA ALA A 2 2.14 4.19 37.19
C ALA A 2 2.57 5.65 37.35
N TYR A 3 2.37 6.49 36.33
CA TYR A 3 2.56 7.91 36.58
C TYR A 3 1.45 8.35 37.53
N ARG A 4 1.85 8.82 38.71
CA ARG A 4 0.95 9.17 39.81
C ARG A 4 0.98 10.66 40.02
N VAL A 5 -0.10 11.34 39.64
CA VAL A 5 -0.27 12.76 39.97
C VAL A 5 -1.04 12.86 41.26
N LYS A 6 -0.47 13.51 42.28
CA LYS A 6 -1.19 13.78 43.53
C LYS A 6 -2.32 14.77 43.22
N LYS A 7 -3.58 14.42 43.50
CA LYS A 7 -4.74 15.27 43.14
C LYS A 7 -4.75 16.62 43.85
N THR A 8 -4.16 16.71 45.04
CA THR A 8 -4.13 17.93 45.84
C THR A 8 -2.78 18.10 46.51
N VAL A 9 -2.28 19.35 46.52
CA VAL A 9 -1.16 19.75 47.37
C VAL A 9 -1.61 19.62 48.82
N ASP A 10 -0.73 19.07 49.66
CA ASP A 10 -0.99 18.81 51.07
C ASP A 10 -1.38 20.10 51.80
N THR A 11 -2.68 20.37 51.88
CA THR A 11 -3.20 21.53 52.59
C THR A 11 -3.55 21.06 54.00
N THR A 12 -2.51 21.10 54.82
CA THR A 12 -2.48 21.00 56.28
C THR A 12 -2.97 19.67 56.88
N THR A 13 -2.00 18.87 57.32
CA THR A 13 -2.14 17.70 58.19
C THR A 13 -2.66 18.02 59.60
N SER A 14 -2.88 19.28 59.95
CA SER A 14 -3.32 19.71 61.27
C SER A 14 -4.73 20.31 61.24
N ILE A 15 -5.76 19.48 61.38
CA ILE A 15 -6.97 19.93 62.06
C ILE A 15 -6.67 19.76 63.55
N PRO A 16 -6.57 20.83 64.37
CA PRO A 16 -6.45 20.67 65.81
C PRO A 16 -7.74 20.00 66.31
N LEU A 17 -7.69 18.69 66.50
CA LEU A 17 -8.79 17.95 67.12
C LEU A 17 -8.86 18.40 68.58
N GLY A 18 -10.03 18.86 69.02
CA GLY A 18 -10.26 19.14 70.43
C GLY A 18 -10.06 17.90 71.30
N ARG A 19 -9.89 18.09 72.62
CA ARG A 19 -9.69 16.99 73.59
C ARG A 19 -10.80 15.92 73.57
N LEU A 20 -11.98 16.26 73.03
CA LEU A 20 -13.09 15.38 72.68
C LEU A 20 -13.57 15.75 71.27
N ALA A 21 -12.99 15.13 70.24
CA ALA A 21 -13.35 15.39 68.85
C ALA A 21 -14.81 14.98 68.57
N LYS A 22 -15.59 15.89 67.98
CA LYS A 22 -16.96 15.60 67.56
C LYS A 22 -16.94 14.67 66.33
N PRO A 23 -17.95 13.81 66.13
CA PRO A 23 -18.02 12.92 64.96
C PRO A 23 -17.86 13.63 63.60
N ILE A 24 -18.31 14.88 63.48
CA ILE A 24 -18.19 15.68 62.26
C ILE A 24 -16.75 16.14 61.98
N GLU A 25 -15.96 16.39 63.03
CA GLU A 25 -14.56 16.79 62.94
C GLU A 25 -13.69 15.60 62.51
N ILE A 26 -13.98 14.42 63.07
CA ILE A 26 -13.34 13.14 62.69
C ILE A 26 -13.66 12.82 61.22
N SER A 27 -14.93 12.91 60.82
CA SER A 27 -15.35 12.64 59.43
C SER A 27 -14.66 13.58 58.42
N SER A 28 -14.52 14.85 58.78
CA SER A 28 -13.87 15.86 57.93
C SER A 28 -12.36 15.61 57.82
N TYR A 29 -11.70 15.23 58.91
CA TYR A 29 -10.28 14.86 58.94
C TYR A 29 -9.99 13.64 58.06
N VAL A 30 -10.79 12.57 58.20
CA VAL A 30 -10.65 11.35 57.39
C VAL A 30 -10.85 11.65 55.90
N LYS A 31 -11.86 12.45 55.53
CA LYS A 31 -12.07 12.86 54.13
C LYS A 31 -10.90 13.65 53.56
N LYS A 32 -10.27 14.53 54.35
CA LYS A 32 -9.07 15.26 53.93
C LYS A 32 -7.87 14.33 53.72
N ILE A 33 -7.61 13.39 54.62
CA ILE A 33 -6.54 12.39 54.45
C ILE A 33 -6.78 11.56 53.20
N ILE A 34 -8.00 11.05 53.01
CA ILE A 34 -8.36 10.26 51.84
C ILE A 34 -8.12 11.08 50.56
N ASN A 35 -8.60 12.32 50.49
CA ASN A 35 -8.42 13.18 49.32
C ASN A 35 -6.94 13.55 49.09
N ALA A 36 -6.15 13.79 50.14
CA ALA A 36 -4.73 14.06 50.03
C ALA A 36 -3.91 12.82 49.63
N SER A 37 -4.42 11.61 49.91
CA SER A 37 -3.82 10.34 49.53
C SER A 37 -4.22 9.84 48.13
N GLN A 38 -5.13 10.54 47.45
CA GLN A 38 -5.55 10.18 46.10
C GLN A 38 -4.49 10.56 45.07
N TYR A 39 -4.12 9.58 44.25
CA TYR A 39 -3.29 9.74 43.07
C TYR A 39 -4.11 9.42 41.83
N ASP A 40 -3.97 10.23 40.80
CA ASP A 40 -4.37 9.86 39.45
C ASP A 40 -3.32 8.91 38.89
N PHE A 41 -3.76 7.70 38.53
CA PHE A 41 -2.93 6.65 37.99
C PHE A 41 -3.02 6.66 36.47
N HIS A 42 -1.87 6.81 35.81
CA HIS A 42 -1.77 6.70 34.36
C HIS A 42 -0.97 5.45 33.98
N GLU A 43 -1.61 4.58 33.21
CA GLU A 43 -1.04 3.31 32.74
C GLU A 43 -0.02 3.49 31.61
N SER A 44 -0.13 4.61 30.89
CA SER A 44 0.71 4.94 29.75
C SER A 44 1.33 6.32 29.90
N GLU A 45 2.53 6.48 29.38
CA GLU A 45 3.24 7.77 29.35
C GLU A 45 3.78 8.08 27.95
N ALA A 46 3.88 9.35 27.62
CA ALA A 46 4.53 9.79 26.40
C ALA A 46 6.05 9.74 26.57
N PHE A 47 6.72 9.18 25.58
CA PHE A 47 8.17 8.99 25.54
C PHE A 47 8.73 9.66 24.29
N GLU A 48 9.75 10.49 24.46
CA GLU A 48 10.46 11.13 23.37
C GLU A 48 11.58 10.25 22.85
N VAL A 49 11.56 9.97 21.55
CA VAL A 49 12.53 9.10 20.88
C VAL A 49 13.79 9.89 20.56
N THR A 50 14.95 9.41 21.00
CA THR A 50 16.27 9.99 20.69
C THR A 50 17.09 9.12 19.74
N GLU A 51 16.86 7.80 19.78
CA GLU A 51 17.54 6.82 18.94
C GLU A 51 16.59 5.69 18.56
N VAL A 52 16.80 5.12 17.36
CA VAL A 52 15.97 4.06 16.79
C VAL A 52 16.85 2.90 16.35
N VAL A 53 16.58 1.71 16.86
CA VAL A 53 17.28 0.47 16.52
C VAL A 53 16.58 -0.20 15.33
N LEU A 54 17.22 -0.24 14.17
CA LEU A 54 16.59 -0.71 12.93
C LEU A 54 16.64 -2.24 12.75
N ASN A 55 17.83 -2.81 12.59
CA ASN A 55 18.00 -4.19 12.11
C ASN A 55 18.81 -5.07 13.06
N GLU A 56 18.71 -4.81 14.37
CA GLU A 56 19.35 -5.66 15.38
C GLU A 56 18.44 -6.83 15.77
N SER A 57 19.05 -8.02 15.92
CA SER A 57 18.34 -9.20 16.40
C SER A 57 17.73 -8.94 17.77
N LEU A 58 16.50 -9.41 18.00
CA LEU A 58 15.70 -9.22 19.23
C LEU A 58 15.26 -7.78 19.56
N ASN A 59 15.85 -6.77 18.93
CA ASN A 59 15.60 -5.34 19.20
C ASN A 59 15.16 -4.54 17.97
N ARG A 60 14.86 -5.19 16.85
CA ARG A 60 14.33 -4.55 15.64
C ARG A 60 13.14 -3.63 15.93
N GLY A 61 13.26 -2.37 15.50
CA GLY A 61 12.25 -1.33 15.68
C GLY A 61 12.17 -0.76 17.10
N SER A 62 13.07 -1.12 18.00
CA SER A 62 13.08 -0.61 19.38
C SER A 62 13.67 0.80 19.45
N VAL A 63 13.42 1.51 20.54
CA VAL A 63 13.82 2.92 20.70
C VAL A 63 14.45 3.21 22.06
N PHE A 64 15.31 4.22 22.08
CA PHE A 64 15.82 4.88 23.28
C PHE A 64 15.35 6.33 23.35
N GLY A 65 15.45 6.93 24.53
CA GLY A 65 14.95 8.27 24.78
C GLY A 65 14.52 8.49 26.22
N SER A 66 13.59 9.41 26.42
CA SER A 66 13.23 9.90 27.74
C SER A 66 11.72 10.05 27.88
N PHE A 67 11.20 9.79 29.08
CA PHE A 67 9.80 10.07 29.41
C PHE A 67 9.57 11.58 29.48
N ILE A 68 8.43 12.05 28.99
CA ILE A 68 8.14 13.49 28.92
C ILE A 68 7.87 14.08 30.31
N ASN A 69 7.11 13.40 31.18
CA ASN A 69 6.77 13.97 32.49
C ASN A 69 7.87 13.72 33.52
N ASN A 70 8.64 12.64 33.37
CA ASN A 70 9.76 12.31 34.25
C ASN A 70 11.01 11.86 33.45
N PRO A 71 11.80 12.78 32.89
CA PRO A 71 12.94 12.45 32.03
C PRO A 71 14.01 11.58 32.70
N GLY A 72 14.12 11.61 34.03
CA GLY A 72 15.07 10.78 34.79
C GLY A 72 14.58 9.37 35.10
N GLN A 73 13.40 8.97 34.62
CA GLN A 73 12.84 7.64 34.86
C GLN A 73 13.65 6.55 34.13
N GLU A 74 13.93 5.46 34.84
CA GLU A 74 14.60 4.30 34.28
C GLU A 74 13.75 3.61 33.20
N ILE A 75 14.40 3.21 32.10
CA ILE A 75 13.78 2.39 31.05
C ILE A 75 13.89 0.92 31.45
N LEU A 76 12.79 0.33 31.93
CA LEU A 76 12.79 -1.09 32.29
C LEU A 76 12.96 -1.99 31.04
N GLY A 77 13.78 -3.02 31.18
CA GLY A 77 14.25 -3.84 30.05
C GLY A 77 15.38 -3.19 29.25
N GLY A 78 15.85 -2.01 29.66
CA GLY A 78 16.97 -1.29 29.05
C GLY A 78 16.65 -0.62 27.71
N ILE A 79 15.54 -0.97 27.06
CA ILE A 79 15.12 -0.44 25.76
C ILE A 79 13.59 -0.50 25.65
N VAL A 80 12.98 0.37 24.84
CA VAL A 80 11.53 0.33 24.60
C VAL A 80 11.22 -0.41 23.30
N LYS A 81 10.45 -1.50 23.36
CA LYS A 81 10.18 -2.39 22.21
C LYS A 81 8.82 -2.10 21.55
N PRO A 82 8.59 -2.43 20.28
CA PRO A 82 7.23 -2.42 19.74
C PRO A 82 6.35 -3.44 20.47
N LEU A 83 5.17 -3.03 20.93
CA LEU A 83 4.22 -3.95 21.60
C LEU A 83 3.72 -5.03 20.64
N ILE A 84 3.48 -4.66 19.38
CA ILE A 84 2.93 -5.55 18.35
C ILE A 84 4.05 -5.93 17.36
N PRO A 85 4.56 -7.16 17.38
CA PRO A 85 5.73 -7.52 16.57
C PRO A 85 5.44 -7.68 15.07
N HIS A 86 4.18 -7.90 14.68
CA HIS A 86 3.80 -8.12 13.27
C HIS A 86 3.27 -6.86 12.56
N ILE A 87 2.98 -5.79 13.30
CA ILE A 87 2.60 -4.47 12.79
C ILE A 87 3.48 -3.46 13.52
N THR A 88 4.63 -3.14 12.93
CA THR A 88 5.62 -2.25 13.54
C THR A 88 5.69 -0.95 12.76
N THR A 89 5.29 0.14 13.41
CA THR A 89 5.48 1.52 12.93
C THR A 89 6.72 2.09 13.58
N VAL A 90 7.82 2.14 12.81
CA VAL A 90 9.09 2.65 13.33
C VAL A 90 9.01 4.18 13.48
N PRO A 91 9.18 4.73 14.69
CA PRO A 91 9.20 6.16 14.91
C PRO A 91 10.48 6.79 14.36
N LEU A 92 10.46 8.11 14.20
CA LEU A 92 11.63 8.93 13.88
C LEU A 92 12.19 9.57 15.15
N VAL A 93 13.45 10.01 15.09
CA VAL A 93 14.04 10.79 16.18
C VAL A 93 13.24 12.07 16.42
N GLY A 94 13.00 12.38 17.69
CA GLY A 94 12.18 13.49 18.18
C GLY A 94 10.67 13.25 18.11
N GLU A 95 10.20 12.11 17.59
CA GLU A 95 8.78 11.76 17.72
C GLU A 95 8.46 11.26 19.13
N HIS A 96 7.19 11.44 19.51
CA HIS A 96 6.68 10.97 20.77
C HIS A 96 5.89 9.69 20.57
N VAL A 97 6.12 8.69 21.42
CA VAL A 97 5.40 7.43 21.40
C VAL A 97 4.69 7.19 22.72
N VAL A 98 3.59 6.44 22.69
CA VAL A 98 2.90 5.99 23.90
C VAL A 98 3.59 4.74 24.42
N VAL A 99 4.07 4.77 25.66
CA VAL A 99 4.78 3.67 26.31
C VAL A 99 3.95 3.07 27.44
N VAL A 100 3.91 1.74 27.49
CA VAL A 100 3.27 0.90 28.50
C VAL A 100 4.26 -0.14 29.03
N GLU A 101 4.05 -0.64 30.24
CA GLU A 101 4.95 -1.62 30.87
C GLU A 101 4.20 -2.93 30.97
N TYR A 102 4.86 -4.00 30.53
CA TYR A 102 4.43 -5.36 30.82
C TYR A 102 5.61 -6.16 31.33
N ASN A 103 5.44 -6.76 32.52
CA ASN A 103 6.42 -7.65 33.15
C ASN A 103 7.84 -7.06 33.25
N GLY A 104 7.97 -5.79 33.64
CA GLY A 104 9.27 -5.13 33.79
C GLY A 104 9.96 -4.79 32.46
N GLN A 105 9.22 -4.75 31.35
CA GLN A 105 9.70 -4.35 30.04
C GLN A 105 8.80 -3.23 29.49
N HIS A 106 9.40 -2.16 29.01
CA HIS A 106 8.66 -1.09 28.33
C HIS A 106 8.40 -1.44 26.87
N TYR A 107 7.19 -1.14 26.43
CA TYR A 107 6.76 -1.27 25.05
C TYR A 107 6.10 0.02 24.58
N TYR A 108 6.34 0.40 23.32
CA TYR A 108 5.57 1.44 22.67
C TYR A 108 4.44 0.85 21.83
N THR A 109 3.33 1.57 21.74
CA THR A 109 2.13 1.12 21.01
C THR A 109 1.89 1.90 19.72
N SER A 110 2.04 3.21 19.78
CA SER A 110 1.79 4.10 18.66
C SER A 110 2.59 5.40 18.76
N ILE A 111 2.75 6.04 17.61
CA ILE A 111 3.34 7.37 17.50
C ILE A 111 2.23 8.38 17.77
N ILE A 112 2.49 9.31 18.69
CA ILE A 112 1.54 10.35 19.06
C ILE A 112 1.48 11.37 17.94
N ASN A 113 0.28 11.53 17.37
CA ASN A 113 0.02 12.55 16.36
C ASN A 113 0.03 13.95 17.00
N ARG A 114 1.16 14.64 16.92
CA ARG A 114 1.33 16.00 17.47
C ARG A 114 1.07 17.10 16.45
N LYS A 115 1.34 16.85 15.16
CA LYS A 115 1.29 17.86 14.09
C LYS A 115 0.18 17.62 13.07
N GLY A 116 -0.45 16.45 13.07
CA GLY A 116 -1.35 16.04 11.99
C GLY A 116 -0.63 15.62 10.72
N SER A 117 0.68 15.38 10.75
CA SER A 117 1.48 15.11 9.55
C SER A 117 1.71 13.60 9.36
N VAL A 118 1.54 13.10 8.14
CA VAL A 118 1.80 11.70 7.77
C VAL A 118 3.29 11.41 7.66
N ASN A 119 4.07 12.37 7.14
CA ASN A 119 5.50 12.20 6.95
C ASN A 119 6.25 12.12 8.30
N GLU A 120 5.94 13.02 9.24
CA GLU A 120 6.61 13.11 10.55
C GLU A 120 5.81 13.92 11.60
N ASN A 121 5.89 13.50 12.87
CA ASN A 121 5.32 14.19 14.03
C ASN A 121 6.37 14.61 15.08
N SER A 122 7.60 14.87 14.63
CA SER A 122 8.76 15.08 15.51
C SER A 122 8.73 16.46 16.17
N ILE A 123 8.81 16.48 17.50
CA ILE A 123 8.94 17.70 18.33
C ILE A 123 10.08 17.43 19.32
N PRO A 124 11.35 17.54 18.89
CA PRO A 124 12.49 17.22 19.73
C PRO A 124 12.69 18.26 20.84
N GLY A 125 13.23 17.82 21.98
CA GLY A 125 13.57 18.64 23.14
C GLY A 125 12.37 19.03 23.98
N VAL A 126 11.39 18.14 24.15
CA VAL A 126 10.28 18.36 25.09
C VAL A 126 10.62 17.76 26.46
N SER A 127 11.29 16.63 26.47
CA SER A 127 11.81 15.98 27.70
C SER A 127 13.16 16.56 28.16
N THR A 128 13.92 17.17 27.25
CA THR A 128 15.25 17.77 27.51
C THR A 128 15.35 19.15 26.86
N GLU A 129 16.53 19.78 26.89
CA GLU A 129 16.75 21.02 26.15
C GLU A 129 16.61 20.83 24.63
N TYR A 130 16.11 21.86 23.95
CA TYR A 130 15.91 21.85 22.50
C TYR A 130 17.23 21.73 21.74
N VAL A 131 17.34 20.70 20.91
CA VAL A 131 18.49 20.50 20.02
C VAL A 131 18.15 20.98 18.62
N SER A 132 18.77 22.08 18.20
CA SER A 132 18.62 22.61 16.84
C SER A 132 19.21 21.63 15.81
N ASN A 133 18.60 21.57 14.62
CA ASN A 133 19.04 20.70 13.52
C ASN A 133 19.07 19.19 13.84
N THR A 134 18.20 18.74 14.73
CA THR A 134 18.03 17.30 15.01
C THR A 134 17.74 16.55 13.72
N LYS A 135 18.62 15.60 13.35
CA LYS A 135 18.39 14.68 12.25
C LYS A 135 17.34 13.65 12.66
N TYR A 136 16.30 13.48 11.85
CA TYR A 136 15.19 12.57 12.12
C TYR A 136 15.54 11.09 11.90
N GLY A 137 16.71 10.82 11.31
CA GLY A 137 17.27 9.50 11.05
C GLY A 137 18.41 9.60 10.03
N ALA A 138 19.07 8.47 9.75
CA ALA A 138 20.13 8.41 8.74
C ALA A 138 19.59 8.43 7.29
N ASN A 139 18.43 7.82 7.05
CA ASN A 139 17.87 7.57 5.72
C ASN A 139 16.54 8.29 5.47
N PHE A 140 16.11 9.16 6.39
CA PHE A 140 14.83 9.85 6.29
C PHE A 140 15.04 11.31 5.93
N GLU A 141 14.36 11.74 4.86
CA GLU A 141 14.30 13.13 4.45
C GLU A 141 12.87 13.64 4.63
N ARG A 142 12.74 14.80 5.30
CA ARG A 142 11.43 15.43 5.48
C ARG A 142 10.91 15.86 4.11
N LYS A 143 9.70 15.43 3.77
CA LYS A 143 8.96 15.85 2.58
C LYS A 143 7.54 16.21 2.96
N LYS A 144 6.94 17.13 2.22
CA LYS A 144 5.51 17.41 2.37
C LYS A 144 4.74 16.26 1.74
N VAL A 145 4.14 15.41 2.58
CA VAL A 145 3.25 14.33 2.14
C VAL A 145 1.85 14.68 2.60
N LYS A 146 0.94 14.86 1.64
CA LYS A 146 -0.46 15.18 1.90
C LYS A 146 -1.20 13.97 2.45
N GLN A 147 -2.21 14.23 3.26
CA GLN A 147 -3.12 13.21 3.78
C GLN A 147 -4.12 12.77 2.70
N ILE A 148 -4.43 11.48 2.63
CA ILE A 148 -5.53 10.99 1.80
C ILE A 148 -6.87 11.49 2.37
N GLN A 149 -7.77 11.96 1.49
CA GLN A 149 -9.15 12.24 1.86
C GLN A 149 -9.89 10.96 2.25
N ILE A 150 -10.54 10.97 3.41
CA ILE A 150 -11.29 9.84 3.95
C ILE A 150 -12.79 10.13 4.01
N ASN A 151 -13.60 9.07 4.02
CA ASN A 151 -15.03 9.12 4.25
C ASN A 151 -15.40 8.44 5.58
N GLU A 152 -16.67 8.53 5.96
CA GLU A 152 -17.20 7.84 7.13
C GLU A 152 -17.12 6.32 6.93
N GLY A 153 -16.47 5.63 7.87
CA GLY A 153 -16.30 4.18 7.82
C GLY A 153 -15.12 3.68 6.99
N SER A 154 -14.32 4.57 6.39
CA SER A 154 -13.08 4.17 5.71
C SER A 154 -12.05 3.61 6.68
N VAL A 155 -11.24 2.66 6.21
CA VAL A 155 -10.04 2.17 6.90
C VAL A 155 -8.85 2.49 6.02
N LEU A 156 -7.95 3.33 6.53
CA LEU A 156 -6.82 3.86 5.79
C LEU A 156 -5.50 3.53 6.50
N PHE A 157 -4.54 3.05 5.73
CA PHE A 157 -3.15 2.90 6.13
C PHE A 157 -2.28 3.78 5.24
N GLU A 158 -1.57 4.74 5.83
CA GLU A 158 -0.66 5.64 5.13
C GLU A 158 0.79 5.39 5.57
N GLY A 159 1.69 5.37 4.60
CA GLY A 159 3.12 5.40 4.84
C GLY A 159 3.67 6.82 4.71
N ARG A 160 4.81 7.05 5.37
CA ARG A 160 5.48 8.37 5.41
C ARG A 160 5.96 8.88 4.04
N PHE A 161 5.99 8.04 3.01
CA PHE A 161 6.56 8.34 1.70
C PHE A 161 5.51 8.47 0.59
N GLY A 162 4.22 8.61 0.94
CA GLY A 162 3.13 8.78 -0.03
C GLY A 162 2.54 7.46 -0.57
N GLN A 163 2.79 6.34 0.12
CA GLN A 163 2.09 5.09 -0.13
C GLN A 163 0.83 4.96 0.74
N SER A 164 -0.22 4.35 0.22
CA SER A 164 -1.42 4.05 0.99
C SER A 164 -2.07 2.72 0.62
N ILE A 165 -2.83 2.19 1.58
CA ILE A 165 -3.86 1.16 1.38
C ILE A 165 -5.15 1.73 1.97
N HIS A 166 -6.15 1.93 1.13
CA HIS A 166 -7.40 2.56 1.49
C HIS A 166 -8.58 1.63 1.19
N PHE A 167 -9.26 1.19 2.25
CA PHE A 167 -10.53 0.49 2.19
C PHE A 167 -11.64 1.50 2.40
N ASP A 168 -12.46 1.70 1.38
CA ASP A 168 -13.45 2.76 1.36
C ASP A 168 -14.72 2.30 0.66
N GLY A 169 -15.77 3.11 0.65
CA GLY A 169 -16.95 2.82 -0.15
C GLY A 169 -17.90 3.99 -0.22
N GLU A 170 -18.61 4.07 -1.35
CA GLU A 170 -19.69 5.03 -1.53
C GLU A 170 -20.97 4.25 -1.85
N ASN A 171 -22.12 4.63 -1.28
CA ASN A 171 -23.40 3.97 -1.52
C ASN A 171 -23.39 2.44 -1.24
N ASN A 172 -22.66 2.01 -0.19
CA ASN A 172 -22.43 0.61 0.16
C ASN A 172 -21.72 -0.23 -0.93
N SER A 173 -21.01 0.43 -1.84
CA SER A 173 -20.15 -0.22 -2.82
C SER A 173 -18.69 -0.16 -2.36
N PRO A 174 -18.11 -1.28 -1.93
CA PRO A 174 -16.74 -1.30 -1.46
C PRO A 174 -15.75 -1.02 -2.59
N THR A 175 -14.72 -0.26 -2.24
CA THR A 175 -13.55 0.05 -3.05
C THR A 175 -12.29 -0.21 -2.24
N ILE A 176 -11.27 -0.73 -2.90
CA ILE A 176 -9.95 -0.92 -2.32
C ILE A 176 -8.96 -0.24 -3.24
N ARG A 177 -8.14 0.66 -2.69
CA ARG A 177 -7.09 1.37 -3.43
C ARG A 177 -5.75 1.10 -2.76
N ILE A 178 -4.78 0.74 -3.57
CA ILE A 178 -3.38 0.62 -3.17
C ILE A 178 -2.61 1.52 -4.12
N ARG A 179 -1.87 2.50 -3.61
CA ARG A 179 -1.18 3.47 -4.46
C ARG A 179 0.15 3.91 -3.88
N THR A 180 0.96 4.46 -4.77
CA THR A 180 2.12 5.28 -4.47
C THR A 180 2.00 6.56 -5.28
N ASN A 181 2.03 7.72 -4.62
CA ASN A 181 2.14 9.01 -5.31
C ASN A 181 2.51 10.10 -4.28
N VAL A 182 3.46 10.94 -4.64
CA VAL A 182 3.87 12.13 -3.88
C VAL A 182 3.40 13.38 -4.62
N ASP A 183 2.35 14.01 -4.11
CA ASP A 183 1.83 15.25 -4.65
C ASP A 183 2.45 16.47 -3.96
N GLU A 184 3.32 17.17 -4.68
CA GLU A 184 4.05 18.36 -4.21
C GLU A 184 3.25 19.67 -4.35
N THR A 185 2.02 19.62 -4.88
CA THR A 185 1.21 20.84 -5.03
C THR A 185 0.71 21.40 -3.69
N ASP A 186 0.11 22.58 -3.71
CA ASP A 186 -0.46 23.20 -2.51
C ASP A 186 -1.71 22.46 -1.98
N GLY A 187 -2.03 22.68 -0.70
CA GLY A 187 -3.12 22.01 0.02
C GLY A 187 -2.66 20.93 1.00
N ASP A 188 -3.59 20.50 1.85
CA ASP A 188 -3.36 19.57 2.97
C ASP A 188 -3.76 18.14 2.64
N PHE A 189 -4.77 17.98 1.78
CA PHE A 189 -5.35 16.69 1.41
C PHE A 189 -5.18 16.40 -0.07
N ILE A 190 -5.09 15.11 -0.41
CA ILE A 190 -5.13 14.60 -1.77
C ILE A 190 -6.29 13.62 -1.93
N LYS A 191 -6.99 13.75 -3.06
CA LYS A 191 -7.95 12.73 -3.50
C LYS A 191 -7.22 11.73 -4.38
N GLU A 192 -7.38 10.45 -4.08
CA GLU A 192 -6.79 9.38 -4.87
C GLU A 192 -7.38 9.34 -6.28
N ASN A 193 -6.53 9.16 -7.28
CA ASN A 193 -6.94 9.12 -8.67
C ASN A 193 -5.96 8.29 -9.49
N ILE A 194 -6.43 7.15 -9.99
CA ILE A 194 -5.65 6.18 -10.75
C ILE A 194 -4.97 6.76 -11.99
N ASP A 195 -5.54 7.80 -12.61
CA ASP A 195 -4.97 8.44 -13.80
C ASP A 195 -3.76 9.32 -13.45
N THR A 196 -3.77 9.94 -12.26
CA THR A 196 -2.71 10.88 -11.83
C THR A 196 -1.70 10.27 -10.88
N ASP A 197 -2.03 9.15 -10.23
CA ASP A 197 -1.15 8.47 -9.30
C ASP A 197 -0.01 7.76 -10.05
N ASP A 198 1.22 7.77 -9.53
CA ASP A 198 2.40 7.18 -10.18
C ASP A 198 2.16 5.71 -10.51
N SER A 199 1.74 4.94 -9.50
CA SER A 199 1.32 3.55 -9.66
C SER A 199 0.19 3.21 -8.70
N SER A 200 -0.80 2.45 -9.17
CA SER A 200 -1.94 2.08 -8.36
C SER A 200 -2.65 0.81 -8.81
N ILE A 201 -3.31 0.19 -7.84
CA ILE A 201 -4.25 -0.92 -8.01
C ILE A 201 -5.55 -0.49 -7.36
N THR A 202 -6.62 -0.47 -8.15
CA THR A 202 -7.97 -0.14 -7.68
C THR A 202 -8.91 -1.31 -7.92
N MET A 203 -9.61 -1.74 -6.89
CA MET A 203 -10.65 -2.75 -6.95
C MET A 203 -11.99 -2.14 -6.59
N THR A 204 -13.04 -2.47 -7.33
CA THR A 204 -14.38 -1.90 -7.13
C THR A 204 -15.48 -2.91 -7.42
N SER A 205 -16.58 -2.83 -6.69
CA SER A 205 -17.77 -3.66 -6.90
C SER A 205 -18.75 -3.11 -7.94
N ASP A 206 -18.74 -1.80 -8.20
CA ASP A 206 -19.68 -1.15 -9.13
C ASP A 206 -19.08 -0.03 -9.98
N GLY A 207 -17.86 0.40 -9.67
CA GLY A 207 -17.06 1.32 -10.45
C GLY A 207 -17.60 2.74 -10.57
N ARG A 208 -18.56 3.13 -9.72
CA ARG A 208 -19.12 4.48 -9.74
C ARG A 208 -18.08 5.50 -9.28
N GLY A 209 -17.95 6.59 -10.03
CA GLY A 209 -16.99 7.66 -9.73
C GLY A 209 -15.52 7.28 -9.93
N ILE A 210 -15.24 6.06 -10.44
CA ILE A 210 -13.89 5.62 -10.77
C ILE A 210 -13.65 5.88 -12.26
N ASN A 211 -12.84 6.91 -12.55
CA ASN A 211 -12.38 7.20 -13.91
C ASN A 211 -11.05 6.50 -14.17
N PHE A 212 -10.88 5.98 -15.39
CA PHE A 212 -9.61 5.47 -15.88
C PHE A 212 -9.49 5.79 -17.37
N ASP A 213 -8.40 6.46 -17.74
CA ASP A 213 -8.19 7.12 -19.03
C ASP A 213 -9.32 8.14 -19.35
N GLY A 214 -9.75 8.89 -18.34
CA GLY A 214 -10.82 9.89 -18.50
C GLY A 214 -12.23 9.30 -18.76
N GLN A 215 -12.39 7.98 -18.65
CA GLN A 215 -13.68 7.29 -18.80
C GLN A 215 -14.09 6.60 -17.51
N GLU A 216 -15.36 6.74 -17.12
CA GLU A 216 -15.89 6.06 -15.95
C GLU A 216 -15.95 4.55 -16.19
N ARG A 217 -15.37 3.76 -15.28
CA ARG A 217 -15.32 2.31 -15.37
C ARG A 217 -16.38 1.68 -14.50
N ARG A 218 -17.61 1.56 -15.03
CA ARG A 218 -18.72 0.90 -14.35
C ARG A 218 -18.50 -0.61 -14.16
N GLY A 219 -19.12 -1.16 -13.13
CA GLY A 219 -19.13 -2.59 -12.83
C GLY A 219 -18.00 -3.04 -11.88
N LYS A 220 -17.83 -4.36 -11.81
CA LYS A 220 -16.80 -5.00 -10.96
C LYS A 220 -15.47 -4.96 -11.70
N ASN A 221 -14.53 -4.16 -11.23
CA ASN A 221 -13.27 -3.94 -11.93
C ASN A 221 -12.08 -4.13 -10.99
N ILE A 222 -11.00 -4.67 -11.54
CA ILE A 222 -9.64 -4.55 -11.01
C ILE A 222 -8.88 -3.74 -12.06
N ILE A 223 -8.42 -2.56 -11.68
CA ILE A 223 -7.73 -1.61 -12.56
C ILE A 223 -6.31 -1.45 -12.03
N ILE A 224 -5.33 -1.68 -12.88
CA ILE A 224 -3.90 -1.61 -12.53
C ILE A 224 -3.26 -0.59 -13.47
N LYS A 225 -2.65 0.45 -12.90
CA LYS A 225 -1.93 1.50 -13.63
C LYS A 225 -0.49 1.57 -13.14
N SER A 226 0.45 1.45 -14.05
CA SER A 226 1.89 1.66 -13.85
C SER A 226 2.58 1.79 -15.21
N ASP A 227 3.82 2.26 -15.25
CA ASP A 227 4.63 2.31 -16.48
C ASP A 227 4.94 0.91 -17.00
N ASN A 228 5.25 -0.01 -16.10
CA ASN A 228 5.61 -1.39 -16.43
C ASN A 228 4.88 -2.37 -15.50
N ILE A 229 4.33 -3.44 -16.08
CA ILE A 229 3.71 -4.54 -15.32
C ILE A 229 4.45 -5.84 -15.69
N PHE A 230 5.20 -6.37 -14.74
CA PHE A 230 5.92 -7.64 -14.91
C PHE A 230 5.09 -8.80 -14.35
N ILE A 231 4.78 -9.79 -15.19
CA ILE A 231 4.03 -11.00 -14.80
C ILE A 231 4.84 -12.22 -15.21
N SER A 232 5.18 -13.09 -14.26
CA SER A 232 5.97 -14.30 -14.52
C SER A 232 5.47 -15.48 -13.68
N GLY A 233 5.65 -16.68 -14.22
CA GLY A 233 5.29 -17.95 -13.59
C GLY A 233 5.39 -19.08 -14.60
N ASP A 234 5.35 -20.33 -14.13
CA ASP A 234 5.43 -21.51 -15.01
C ASP A 234 4.30 -21.56 -16.04
N SER A 235 3.15 -20.96 -15.71
CA SER A 235 2.07 -20.70 -16.66
C SER A 235 1.31 -19.42 -16.29
N VAL A 236 0.92 -18.64 -17.30
CA VAL A 236 0.07 -17.44 -17.15
C VAL A 236 -1.16 -17.62 -18.02
N ASN A 237 -2.33 -17.70 -17.39
CA ASN A 237 -3.61 -17.91 -18.08
C ASN A 237 -4.42 -16.61 -18.05
N ILE A 238 -4.57 -15.96 -19.21
CA ILE A 238 -5.40 -14.78 -19.39
C ILE A 238 -6.51 -15.16 -20.37
N ASN A 239 -7.76 -15.07 -19.93
CA ASN A 239 -8.91 -15.49 -20.72
C ASN A 239 -10.05 -14.47 -20.59
N SER A 240 -10.69 -14.15 -21.71
CA SER A 240 -11.95 -13.41 -21.76
C SER A 240 -13.13 -14.39 -21.95
N LYS A 241 -14.32 -14.05 -21.45
CA LYS A 241 -15.54 -14.82 -21.76
C LYS A 241 -15.86 -14.75 -23.25
N SER A 242 -16.57 -15.75 -23.78
CA SER A 242 -16.97 -15.83 -25.20
C SER A 242 -17.52 -14.49 -25.73
N GLY A 243 -17.00 -14.02 -26.86
CA GLY A 243 -17.36 -12.75 -27.49
C GLY A 243 -16.56 -11.52 -27.01
N GLN A 244 -15.72 -11.65 -25.98
CA GLN A 244 -14.79 -10.61 -25.54
C GLN A 244 -13.36 -10.95 -25.95
N THR A 245 -12.51 -9.95 -26.10
CA THR A 245 -11.12 -10.11 -26.54
C THR A 245 -10.14 -9.58 -25.51
N ILE A 246 -8.92 -10.14 -25.53
CA ILE A 246 -7.76 -9.57 -24.85
C ILE A 246 -7.16 -8.55 -25.78
N LYS A 247 -7.20 -7.28 -25.38
CA LYS A 247 -6.59 -6.19 -26.14
C LYS A 247 -5.14 -6.05 -25.67
N MET A 248 -4.20 -6.20 -26.59
CA MET A 248 -2.76 -6.05 -26.34
C MET A 248 -2.18 -5.08 -27.37
N GLY A 249 -1.33 -4.15 -26.94
CA GLY A 249 -0.67 -3.18 -27.80
C GLY A 249 -1.05 -1.73 -27.49
N ASN A 250 -0.39 -0.79 -28.17
CA ASN A 250 -0.63 0.64 -28.00
C ASN A 250 -2.02 1.01 -28.56
N PRO A 251 -2.96 1.55 -27.75
CA PRO A 251 -4.32 1.88 -28.20
C PRO A 251 -4.37 3.02 -29.22
N THR A 252 -3.31 3.82 -29.33
CA THR A 252 -3.19 4.92 -30.32
C THR A 252 -2.60 4.47 -31.65
N LEU A 253 -2.03 3.26 -31.71
CA LEU A 253 -1.51 2.67 -32.93
C LEU A 253 -2.44 1.54 -33.41
N PRO A 254 -2.47 1.24 -34.72
CA PRO A 254 -3.13 0.03 -35.20
C PRO A 254 -2.56 -1.18 -34.46
N MET A 255 -3.44 -1.96 -33.81
CA MET A 255 -3.05 -3.18 -33.10
C MET A 255 -2.25 -4.08 -34.06
N LYS A 256 -0.97 -4.30 -33.77
CA LYS A 256 -0.15 -5.29 -34.47
C LYS A 256 -0.07 -6.53 -33.56
N PRO A 257 -0.91 -7.56 -33.75
CA PRO A 257 -0.80 -8.78 -32.97
C PRO A 257 0.51 -9.51 -33.31
N THR A 258 1.05 -10.30 -32.39
CA THR A 258 2.24 -11.14 -32.68
C THR A 258 1.99 -12.10 -33.85
N VAL A 259 0.76 -12.60 -33.98
CA VAL A 259 0.30 -13.42 -35.09
C VAL A 259 -0.61 -12.62 -36.00
N ARG A 260 -0.27 -12.55 -37.28
CA ARG A 260 -1.09 -12.00 -38.36
C ARG A 260 -2.21 -12.98 -38.71
N GLY A 261 -3.36 -12.84 -38.04
CA GLY A 261 -4.52 -13.70 -38.23
C GLY A 261 -5.04 -13.74 -39.67
N ASP A 262 -4.96 -12.64 -40.40
CA ASP A 262 -5.28 -12.53 -41.83
C ASP A 262 -4.40 -13.46 -42.68
N VAL A 263 -3.08 -13.44 -42.46
CA VAL A 263 -2.12 -14.29 -43.17
C VAL A 263 -2.29 -15.74 -42.79
N LEU A 264 -2.54 -16.02 -41.50
CA LEU A 264 -2.78 -17.37 -41.03
C LEU A 264 -4.05 -17.97 -41.64
N LEU A 265 -5.12 -17.19 -41.71
CA LEU A 265 -6.38 -17.61 -42.34
C LEU A 265 -6.20 -17.84 -43.85
N GLN A 266 -5.50 -16.94 -44.55
CA GLN A 266 -5.19 -17.12 -45.96
C GLN A 266 -4.31 -18.37 -46.18
N PHE A 267 -3.35 -18.62 -45.29
CA PHE A 267 -2.53 -19.82 -45.33
C PHE A 267 -3.39 -21.09 -45.19
N GLN A 268 -4.35 -21.12 -44.25
CA GLN A 268 -5.28 -22.25 -44.10
C GLN A 268 -6.16 -22.45 -45.33
N ALA A 269 -6.66 -21.36 -45.93
CA ALA A 269 -7.43 -21.40 -47.17
C ALA A 269 -6.59 -21.93 -48.35
N ASP A 270 -5.33 -21.48 -48.46
CA ASP A 270 -4.39 -21.93 -49.49
C ASP A 270 -4.05 -23.42 -49.35
N VAL A 271 -3.85 -23.92 -48.12
CA VAL A 271 -3.65 -25.36 -47.84
C VAL A 271 -4.88 -26.17 -48.25
N THR A 272 -6.07 -25.71 -47.87
CA THR A 272 -7.33 -26.42 -48.18
C THR A 272 -7.56 -26.49 -49.69
N THR A 273 -7.30 -25.39 -50.40
CA THR A 273 -7.37 -25.31 -51.85
C THR A 273 -6.33 -26.23 -52.51
N LEU A 274 -5.10 -26.25 -52.00
CA LEU A 274 -4.05 -27.14 -52.51
C LEU A 274 -4.44 -28.61 -52.40
N LEU A 275 -4.97 -29.02 -51.25
CA LEU A 275 -5.42 -30.40 -51.03
C LEU A 275 -6.57 -30.78 -51.97
N SER A 276 -7.54 -29.89 -52.17
CA SER A 276 -8.63 -30.08 -53.13
C SER A 276 -8.12 -30.26 -54.56
N ASP A 277 -7.14 -29.46 -54.99
CA ASP A 277 -6.54 -29.58 -56.32
C ASP A 277 -5.74 -30.88 -56.51
N ILE A 278 -5.05 -31.35 -55.46
CA ILE A 278 -4.34 -32.64 -55.47
C ILE A 278 -5.34 -33.79 -55.57
N GLN A 279 -6.47 -33.74 -54.85
CA GLN A 279 -7.52 -34.74 -54.97
C GLN A 279 -8.09 -34.79 -56.39
N GLN A 280 -8.31 -33.62 -57.02
CA GLN A 280 -8.76 -33.56 -58.40
C GLN A 280 -7.76 -34.22 -59.36
N LEU A 281 -6.46 -34.03 -59.15
CA LEU A 281 -5.44 -34.70 -59.97
C LEU A 281 -5.57 -36.23 -59.97
N LEU A 282 -5.89 -36.82 -58.82
CA LEU A 282 -5.95 -38.28 -58.66
C LEU A 282 -7.13 -38.92 -59.42
N VAL A 283 -8.15 -38.14 -59.77
CA VAL A 283 -9.34 -38.63 -60.48
C VAL A 283 -9.35 -38.28 -61.97
N LEU A 284 -8.32 -37.59 -62.47
CA LEU A 284 -8.21 -37.24 -63.88
C LEU A 284 -7.77 -38.46 -64.71
N GLY A 285 -8.57 -38.79 -65.73
CA GLY A 285 -8.33 -39.96 -66.59
C GLY A 285 -7.41 -39.72 -67.80
N SER A 286 -6.87 -38.51 -68.00
CA SER A 286 -6.01 -38.20 -69.15
C SER A 286 -4.71 -37.51 -68.75
N ALA A 287 -3.60 -37.95 -69.37
CA ALA A 287 -2.27 -37.41 -69.11
C ALA A 287 -2.16 -35.90 -69.40
N GLY A 288 -2.89 -35.41 -70.41
CA GLY A 288 -2.94 -33.97 -70.72
C GLY A 288 -3.63 -33.15 -69.63
N ALA A 289 -4.73 -33.65 -69.05
CA ALA A 289 -5.42 -32.96 -67.96
C ALA A 289 -4.60 -32.99 -66.66
N ILE A 290 -3.93 -34.12 -66.38
CA ILE A 290 -2.98 -34.26 -65.27
C ILE A 290 -1.87 -33.20 -65.40
N ALA A 291 -1.20 -33.14 -66.57
CA ALA A 291 -0.11 -32.19 -66.80
C ALA A 291 -0.57 -30.73 -66.63
N ALA A 292 -1.73 -30.36 -67.19
CA ALA A 292 -2.28 -29.01 -67.07
C ALA A 292 -2.56 -28.62 -65.60
N LYS A 293 -3.17 -29.51 -64.82
CA LYS A 293 -3.49 -29.25 -63.41
C LYS A 293 -2.23 -29.26 -62.54
N SER A 294 -1.24 -30.11 -62.82
CA SER A 294 0.05 -30.15 -62.11
C SER A 294 0.80 -28.82 -62.19
N ILE A 295 0.76 -28.14 -63.34
CA ILE A 295 1.38 -26.82 -63.51
C ILE A 295 0.77 -25.77 -62.55
N THR A 296 -0.53 -25.86 -62.28
CA THR A 296 -1.23 -24.92 -61.38
C THR A 296 -0.90 -25.11 -59.89
N LEU A 297 -0.37 -26.27 -59.50
CA LEU A 297 -0.01 -26.58 -58.11
C LEU A 297 1.32 -25.96 -57.69
N VAL A 298 2.29 -25.92 -58.60
CA VAL A 298 3.64 -25.38 -58.35
C VAL A 298 3.63 -23.98 -57.70
N PRO A 299 2.88 -22.98 -58.21
CA PRO A 299 2.84 -21.66 -57.58
C PRO A 299 2.15 -21.67 -56.20
N LYS A 300 1.17 -22.54 -55.97
CA LYS A 300 0.47 -22.66 -54.67
C LYS A 300 1.40 -23.28 -53.61
N ILE A 301 2.10 -24.34 -53.97
CA ILE A 301 3.13 -24.97 -53.12
C ILE A 301 4.22 -23.95 -52.78
N LYS A 302 4.74 -23.22 -53.77
CA LYS A 302 5.77 -22.20 -53.55
C LYS A 302 5.31 -21.11 -52.58
N ARG A 303 4.06 -20.65 -52.70
CA ARG A 303 3.48 -19.64 -51.78
C ARG A 303 3.39 -20.16 -50.35
N LEU A 304 2.89 -21.39 -50.15
CA LEU A 304 2.82 -22.02 -48.82
C LEU A 304 4.21 -22.18 -48.20
N VAL A 305 5.16 -22.72 -48.97
CA VAL A 305 6.56 -22.87 -48.54
C VAL A 305 7.14 -21.52 -48.14
N GLU A 306 6.88 -20.46 -48.90
CA GLU A 306 7.36 -19.12 -48.58
C GLU A 306 6.72 -18.55 -47.30
N THR A 307 5.41 -18.75 -47.11
CA THR A 307 4.70 -18.32 -45.89
C THR A 307 5.24 -19.02 -44.65
N ILE A 308 5.52 -20.32 -44.72
CA ILE A 308 6.09 -21.11 -43.61
C ILE A 308 7.55 -20.73 -43.38
N SER A 309 8.40 -20.82 -44.41
CA SER A 309 9.85 -20.64 -44.28
C SER A 309 10.23 -19.23 -43.81
N LYS A 310 9.51 -18.21 -44.27
CA LYS A 310 9.73 -16.82 -43.83
C LYS A 310 8.92 -16.48 -42.57
N GLN A 311 8.07 -17.40 -42.10
CA GLN A 311 7.13 -17.19 -40.99
C GLN A 311 6.30 -15.92 -41.18
N LYS A 312 5.72 -15.72 -42.37
CA LYS A 312 5.00 -14.48 -42.73
C LYS A 312 3.78 -14.19 -41.87
N PHE A 313 3.28 -15.21 -41.16
CA PHE A 313 2.19 -15.09 -40.19
C PHE A 313 2.65 -14.52 -38.85
N LEU A 314 3.95 -14.30 -38.61
CA LEU A 314 4.48 -13.65 -37.42
C LEU A 314 4.90 -12.21 -37.73
N ASN A 315 4.58 -11.29 -36.81
CA ASN A 315 5.15 -9.95 -36.82
C ASN A 315 6.50 -9.98 -36.08
N LYS A 316 7.59 -10.20 -36.82
CA LYS A 316 8.94 -10.37 -36.25
C LYS A 316 9.46 -9.14 -35.51
N ASP A 317 9.03 -7.96 -35.93
CA ASP A 317 9.38 -6.69 -35.26
C ASP A 317 8.88 -6.62 -33.80
N ILE A 318 7.87 -7.44 -33.44
CA ILE A 318 7.33 -7.56 -32.08
C ILE A 318 8.05 -8.64 -31.28
N LEU A 319 8.56 -9.67 -31.95
CA LEU A 319 9.23 -10.81 -31.30
C LEU A 319 10.69 -10.53 -30.93
N ALA A 320 11.27 -9.48 -31.51
CA ALA A 320 12.68 -9.11 -31.34
C ALA A 320 12.91 -7.90 -30.40
N SER A 321 11.83 -7.31 -29.86
CA SER A 321 11.83 -6.23 -28.87
C SER A 321 11.64 -6.78 -27.47
#